data_AF-A0A139KBT4-F1
#
_entry.id   AF-A0A139KBT4-F1
#
_cell.length_a   1.000
_cell.length_b   1.000
_cell.length_c   1.000
_cell.angle_alpha   90.00
_cell.angle_beta   90.00
_cell.angle_gamma   90.00
#
_symmetry.space_group_name_H-M   'P 1'
#
loop_
_entity.id
_entity.type
_entity.pdbx_description
1 polymer ?
#
loop_
_entity_poly.entity_id
_entity_poly.type
_entity_poly.pdbx_seq_one_letter_code
_entity_poly.pdbx_strand_id
1 'polypeptide(L)'
;MKPIEFYTTPEGEVTMRPLGEAERQLRESDTEFIQAFLEILREFYTEAYTALMEIYSKSSENKRYRDFLAVRRFIKCNFGLYDNVIDIDENWNFRFEFVGCPLRGECKSDKIICAPKFNSKLSDRQLEVMRLLYEGKSDSEIADKLFISLNTVNNHRKNSFRKVGVHSFPEFMRYAMQNNLFK
;
A
#
# COMPACT_ATOMS: atom_id res chain seq x y z
N MET A 1 10.33 9.55 1.23
CA MET A 1 10.25 8.97 2.59
C MET A 1 11.47 8.09 2.77
N LYS A 2 12.12 8.08 3.95
CA LYS A 2 13.25 7.18 4.19
C LYS A 2 12.74 5.75 4.39
N PRO A 3 13.52 4.71 4.03
CA PRO A 3 13.21 3.34 4.40
C PRO A 3 13.02 3.20 5.92
N ILE A 4 12.06 2.38 6.35
CA ILE A 4 11.70 2.21 7.77
C ILE A 4 11.67 0.73 8.14
N GLU A 5 12.32 0.41 9.25
CA GLU A 5 12.07 -0.79 10.05
C GLU A 5 11.06 -0.44 11.15
N PHE A 6 10.11 -1.32 11.42
CA PHE A 6 9.19 -1.25 12.54
C PHE A 6 9.44 -2.41 13.49
N TYR A 7 9.14 -2.20 14.76
CA TYR A 7 9.07 -3.30 15.71
C TYR A 7 8.07 -2.97 16.82
N THR A 8 7.58 -4.00 17.50
CA THR A 8 6.66 -3.84 18.63
C THR A 8 7.40 -4.02 19.96
N THR A 9 7.25 -3.08 20.89
CA THR A 9 7.84 -3.20 22.23
C THR A 9 7.09 -4.25 23.09
N PRO A 10 7.66 -4.72 24.20
CA PRO A 10 6.97 -5.63 25.13
C PRO A 10 5.64 -5.07 25.67
N GLU A 11 5.52 -3.75 25.81
CA GLU A 11 4.29 -3.04 26.21
C GLU A 11 3.26 -3.00 25.07
N GLY A 12 3.64 -3.45 23.88
CA GLY A 12 2.80 -3.48 22.71
C GLY A 12 2.77 -2.16 21.95
N GLU A 13 3.75 -1.27 22.08
CA GLU A 13 3.79 -0.04 21.27
C GLU A 13 4.58 -0.23 19.98
N VAL A 14 4.17 0.47 18.91
CA VAL A 14 4.80 0.39 17.58
C VAL A 14 5.90 1.44 17.48
N THR A 15 7.13 0.98 17.34
CA THR A 15 8.29 1.84 17.12
C THR A 15 8.63 1.91 15.64
N MET A 16 8.94 3.10 15.15
CA MET A 16 9.43 3.38 13.81
C MET A 16 10.92 3.70 13.90
N ARG A 17 11.73 3.03 13.07
CA ARG A 17 13.17 3.27 12.95
C ARG A 17 13.51 3.62 11.49
N PRO A 18 13.36 4.90 11.10
CA PRO A 18 13.76 5.34 9.77
C PRO A 18 15.28 5.26 9.61
N LEU A 19 15.75 4.87 8.42
CA LEU A 19 17.16 4.71 8.14
C LEU A 19 17.94 6.01 8.39
N GLY A 20 18.92 5.98 9.30
CA GLY A 20 19.73 7.14 9.65
C GLY A 20 19.01 8.21 10.47
N GLU A 21 17.90 7.89 11.13
CA GLU A 21 17.23 8.74 12.11
C GLU A 21 17.08 8.02 13.45
N ALA A 22 16.80 8.79 14.51
CA ALA A 22 16.48 8.21 15.81
C ALA A 22 15.14 7.47 15.74
N GLU A 23 15.08 6.29 16.37
CA GLU A 23 13.85 5.56 16.52
C GLU A 23 12.85 6.33 17.41
N ARG A 24 11.56 6.17 17.13
CA ARG A 24 10.48 6.79 17.91
C ARG A 24 9.18 6.02 17.79
N GLN A 25 8.30 6.17 18.76
CA GLN A 25 6.95 5.62 18.70
C GLN A 25 6.13 6.25 17.57
N LEU A 26 5.31 5.43 16.91
CA LEU A 26 4.22 5.89 16.04
C LEU A 26 3.17 6.60 16.89
N ARG A 27 2.73 7.78 16.45
CA ARG A 27 1.77 8.63 17.15
C ARG A 27 0.56 8.92 16.29
N GLU A 28 -0.56 9.22 16.93
CA GLU A 28 -1.78 9.69 16.24
C GLU A 28 -1.51 10.99 15.42
N SER A 29 -0.49 11.78 15.78
CA SER A 29 -0.06 12.98 15.05
C SER A 29 0.68 12.72 13.75
N ASP A 30 1.09 11.48 13.47
CA ASP A 30 1.81 11.12 12.24
C ASP A 30 0.88 11.05 11.02
N THR A 31 -0.01 12.05 10.86
CA THR A 31 -1.14 12.03 9.93
C THR A 31 -0.70 11.82 8.49
N GLU A 32 0.37 12.49 8.04
CA GLU A 32 0.87 12.36 6.66
C GLU A 32 1.33 10.93 6.35
N PHE A 33 2.12 10.35 7.25
CA PHE A 33 2.56 8.96 7.14
C PHE A 33 1.37 7.99 7.19
N ILE A 34 0.45 8.19 8.13
CA ILE A 34 -0.75 7.34 8.30
C ILE A 34 -1.63 7.37 7.04
N GLN A 35 -1.88 8.56 6.46
CA GLN A 35 -2.69 8.66 5.24
C GLN A 35 -1.99 7.98 4.05
N ALA A 36 -0.70 8.24 3.86
CA ALA A 36 0.06 7.60 2.78
C ALA A 36 0.10 6.07 2.93
N PHE A 37 0.24 5.56 4.15
CA PHE A 37 0.16 4.12 4.43
C PHE A 37 -1.21 3.54 4.06
N LEU A 38 -2.30 4.22 4.45
CA LEU A 38 -3.65 3.79 4.14
C LEU A 38 -3.97 3.85 2.64
N GLU A 39 -3.36 4.76 1.88
CA GLU A 39 -3.45 4.79 0.42
C GLU A 39 -2.82 3.54 -0.20
N ILE A 40 -1.66 3.10 0.30
CA ILE A 40 -1.01 1.86 -0.14
C ILE A 40 -1.90 0.64 0.18
N LEU A 41 -2.46 0.57 1.39
CA LEU A 41 -3.37 -0.52 1.73
C LEU A 41 -4.60 -0.53 0.83
N ARG A 42 -5.21 0.63 0.59
CA ARG A 42 -6.41 0.73 -0.26
C ARG A 42 -6.14 0.30 -1.69
N GLU A 43 -5.00 0.72 -2.25
CA GLU A 43 -4.61 0.46 -3.64
C GLU A 43 -4.15 -0.99 -3.86
N PHE A 44 -3.30 -1.52 -2.97
CA PHE A 44 -2.58 -2.77 -3.18
C PHE A 44 -3.00 -3.91 -2.26
N TYR A 45 -3.69 -3.65 -1.15
CA TYR A 45 -4.10 -4.66 -0.15
C TYR A 45 -5.56 -4.44 0.28
N THR A 46 -6.45 -4.32 -0.72
CA THR A 46 -7.81 -3.81 -0.55
C THR A 46 -8.63 -4.60 0.47
N GLU A 47 -8.49 -5.93 0.53
CA GLU A 47 -9.18 -6.77 1.52
C GLU A 47 -8.75 -6.43 2.95
N ALA A 48 -7.45 -6.22 3.18
CA ALA A 48 -6.91 -5.81 4.48
C ALA A 48 -7.37 -4.40 4.86
N TYR A 49 -7.36 -3.47 3.91
CA TYR A 49 -7.87 -2.10 4.11
C TYR A 49 -9.34 -2.11 4.55
N THR A 50 -10.20 -2.81 3.83
CA THR A 50 -11.63 -2.89 4.14
C THR A 50 -11.85 -3.51 5.52
N ALA A 51 -11.16 -4.62 5.84
CA ALA A 51 -11.27 -5.26 7.15
C ALA A 51 -10.85 -4.32 8.30
N LEU A 52 -9.77 -3.53 8.12
CA LEU A 52 -9.34 -2.54 9.11
C LEU A 52 -10.39 -1.45 9.32
N MET A 53 -10.97 -0.93 8.23
CA MET A 53 -12.01 0.09 8.32
C MET A 53 -13.28 -0.43 9.01
N GLU A 54 -13.65 -1.69 8.78
CA GLU A 54 -14.77 -2.35 9.44
C GLU A 54 -14.51 -2.54 10.95
N ILE A 55 -13.33 -3.07 11.30
CA ILE A 55 -12.91 -3.32 12.69
C ILE A 55 -12.97 -2.03 13.52
N TYR A 56 -12.49 -0.92 12.96
CA TYR A 56 -12.43 0.36 13.65
C TYR A 56 -13.59 1.30 13.30
N SER A 57 -14.66 0.78 12.69
CA SER A 57 -15.85 1.55 12.33
C SER A 57 -16.46 2.32 13.51
N LYS A 58 -16.43 1.76 14.72
CA LYS A 58 -16.92 2.44 15.95
C LYS A 58 -16.16 3.72 16.31
N SER A 59 -14.94 3.91 15.80
CA SER A 59 -14.14 5.12 15.98
C SER A 59 -14.28 6.10 14.82
N SER A 60 -15.26 5.91 13.91
CA SER A 60 -15.41 6.73 12.70
C SER A 60 -15.62 8.22 12.95
N GLU A 61 -16.18 8.60 14.10
CA GLU A 61 -16.36 10.00 14.50
C GLU A 61 -15.03 10.73 14.67
N ASN A 62 -13.98 10.01 15.10
CA ASN A 62 -12.61 10.52 15.11
C ASN A 62 -11.78 9.80 14.04
N LYS A 63 -11.87 10.31 12.80
CA LYS A 63 -11.12 9.80 11.64
C LYS A 63 -9.63 9.62 11.94
N ARG A 64 -9.00 10.60 12.60
CA ARG A 64 -7.56 10.59 12.87
C ARG A 64 -7.18 9.43 13.78
N TYR A 65 -7.90 9.25 14.89
CA TYR A 65 -7.68 8.17 15.81
C TYR A 65 -7.99 6.79 15.19
N ARG A 66 -9.08 6.67 14.43
CA ARG A 66 -9.41 5.45 13.68
C ARG A 66 -8.29 5.04 12.73
N ASP A 67 -7.80 5.99 11.94
CA ASP A 67 -6.75 5.75 10.94
C ASP A 67 -5.43 5.36 11.62
N PHE A 68 -5.09 6.01 12.74
CA PHE A 68 -3.96 5.62 13.59
C PHE A 68 -4.10 4.17 14.10
N LEU A 69 -5.26 3.79 14.64
CA LEU A 69 -5.51 2.43 15.11
C LEU A 69 -5.39 1.40 13.99
N ALA A 70 -5.91 1.71 12.79
CA ALA A 70 -5.82 0.85 11.62
C ALA A 70 -4.37 0.59 11.20
N VAL A 71 -3.57 1.66 11.04
CA VAL A 71 -2.15 1.55 10.66
C VAL A 71 -1.35 0.86 11.76
N ARG A 72 -1.55 1.24 13.03
CA ARG A 72 -0.88 0.60 14.18
C ARG A 72 -1.15 -0.91 14.22
N ARG A 73 -2.39 -1.34 13.98
CA ARG A 73 -2.73 -2.77 13.94
C ARG A 73 -2.08 -3.47 12.76
N PHE A 74 -2.12 -2.88 11.57
CA PHE A 74 -1.51 -3.49 10.39
C PHE A 74 -0.01 -3.70 10.58
N ILE A 75 0.71 -2.69 11.11
CA ILE A 75 2.14 -2.79 11.40
C ILE A 75 2.41 -3.91 12.41
N LYS A 76 1.71 -3.94 13.54
CA LYS A 76 1.86 -5.04 14.53
C LYS A 76 1.65 -6.44 13.95
N CYS A 77 0.75 -6.56 12.98
CA CYS A 77 0.44 -7.86 12.37
C CYS A 77 1.50 -8.31 11.36
N ASN A 78 2.34 -7.41 10.85
CA ASN A 78 3.13 -7.65 9.64
C ASN A 78 4.62 -7.23 9.72
N PHE A 79 4.97 -6.31 10.62
CA PHE A 79 6.27 -5.61 10.73
C PHE A 79 6.59 -5.40 12.22
N GLY A 80 6.53 -6.49 12.99
CA GLY A 80 6.54 -6.46 14.44
C GLY A 80 7.86 -6.91 15.06
N LEU A 81 8.76 -7.48 14.26
CA LEU A 81 10.02 -8.05 14.71
C LEU A 81 11.12 -6.98 14.67
N TYR A 82 12.07 -7.07 15.60
CA TYR A 82 13.28 -6.26 15.55
C TYR A 82 14.41 -7.10 14.94
N ASP A 83 14.57 -7.03 13.62
CA ASP A 83 15.48 -7.90 12.84
C ASP A 83 16.56 -7.12 12.05
N ASN A 84 16.58 -5.79 12.15
CA ASN A 84 17.41 -4.85 11.39
C ASN A 84 17.17 -4.87 9.87
N VAL A 85 16.00 -5.33 9.43
CA VAL A 85 15.63 -5.31 8.02
C VAL A 85 14.52 -4.29 7.77
N ILE A 86 14.62 -3.61 6.64
CA ILE A 86 13.62 -2.62 6.21
C ILE A 86 12.31 -3.32 5.84
N ASP A 87 11.23 -2.88 6.48
CA ASP A 87 9.85 -3.31 6.19
C ASP A 87 9.23 -2.51 5.05
N ILE A 88 9.50 -1.20 5.03
CA ILE A 88 8.95 -0.27 4.03
C ILE A 88 10.09 0.49 3.39
N ASP A 89 10.27 0.30 2.08
CA ASP A 89 11.27 1.04 1.30
C ASP A 89 10.80 2.45 0.89
N GLU A 90 11.66 3.21 0.23
CA GLU A 90 11.35 4.56 -0.26
C GLU A 90 10.21 4.62 -1.29
N ASN A 91 9.86 3.48 -1.89
CA ASN A 91 8.83 3.33 -2.90
C ASN A 91 7.51 2.75 -2.33
N TRP A 92 7.41 2.60 -1.01
CA TRP A 92 6.28 1.97 -0.32
C TRP A 92 6.06 0.50 -0.72
N ASN A 93 7.12 -0.22 -1.05
CA ASN A 93 7.09 -1.67 -1.11
C ASN A 93 7.17 -2.23 0.30
N PHE A 94 6.35 -3.24 0.57
CA PHE A 94 6.23 -3.86 1.88
C PHE A 94 6.97 -5.19 1.87
N ARG A 95 7.87 -5.38 2.82
CA ARG A 95 8.54 -6.64 3.12
C ARG A 95 7.84 -7.26 4.33
N PHE A 96 6.89 -8.14 4.08
CA PHE A 96 6.11 -8.77 5.14
C PHE A 96 6.94 -9.74 5.98
N GLU A 97 6.73 -9.70 7.29
CA GLU A 97 7.31 -10.59 8.27
C GLU A 97 6.32 -11.64 8.77
N PHE A 98 6.85 -12.72 9.33
CA PHE A 98 6.05 -13.63 10.15
C PHE A 98 6.06 -13.20 11.61
N VAL A 99 5.13 -12.33 11.99
CA VAL A 99 5.01 -11.89 13.39
C VAL A 99 4.31 -12.96 14.24
N GLY A 100 4.89 -13.27 15.40
CA GLY A 100 4.34 -14.20 16.39
C GLY A 100 3.08 -13.64 17.07
N CYS A 101 1.90 -13.86 16.48
CA CYS A 101 0.61 -13.42 17.04
C CYS A 101 -0.03 -14.56 17.85
N PRO A 102 -0.38 -14.37 19.14
CA PRO A 102 -1.01 -15.40 19.97
C PRO A 102 -2.43 -15.74 19.52
N LEU A 103 -3.08 -14.87 18.73
CA LEU A 103 -4.43 -15.08 18.20
C LEU A 103 -4.42 -15.74 16.80
N ARG A 104 -3.28 -16.24 16.31
CA ARG A 104 -3.22 -16.85 14.98
C ARG A 104 -4.10 -18.11 14.94
N GLY A 105 -4.88 -18.29 13.88
CA GLY A 105 -5.89 -19.36 13.78
C GLY A 105 -7.24 -19.05 14.47
N GLU A 106 -7.27 -18.13 15.43
CA GLU A 106 -8.50 -17.73 16.15
C GLU A 106 -8.99 -16.32 15.80
N CYS A 107 -8.08 -15.45 15.34
CA CYS A 107 -8.39 -14.07 14.99
C CYS A 107 -9.35 -14.04 13.79
N LYS A 108 -10.45 -13.28 13.91
CA LYS A 108 -11.41 -13.06 12.81
C LYS A 108 -10.79 -12.46 11.55
N SER A 109 -9.63 -11.83 11.67
CA SER A 109 -8.90 -11.20 10.56
C SER A 109 -7.60 -11.95 10.22
N ASP A 110 -7.44 -13.18 10.72
CA ASP A 110 -6.33 -14.06 10.33
C ASP A 110 -6.34 -14.26 8.82
N LYS A 111 -5.15 -14.27 8.22
CA LYS A 111 -4.94 -14.33 6.75
C LYS A 111 -5.56 -13.20 5.93
N ILE A 112 -6.18 -12.20 6.57
CA ILE A 112 -6.69 -10.98 5.92
C ILE A 112 -5.74 -9.81 6.21
N ILE A 113 -5.44 -9.57 7.49
CA ILE A 113 -4.54 -8.47 7.89
C ILE A 113 -3.08 -8.93 7.98
N CYS A 114 -2.82 -10.11 8.56
CA CYS A 114 -1.47 -10.64 8.85
C CYS A 114 -0.89 -11.55 7.74
N ALA A 115 -1.61 -11.70 6.63
CA ALA A 115 -1.12 -12.27 5.37
C ALA A 115 -1.88 -11.61 4.20
N PRO A 116 -1.75 -10.29 4.06
CA PRO A 116 -2.62 -9.51 3.19
C PRO A 116 -2.40 -9.88 1.72
N LYS A 117 -3.50 -10.07 0.99
CA LYS A 117 -3.46 -10.43 -0.42
C LYS A 117 -3.20 -9.19 -1.28
N PHE A 118 -2.21 -9.29 -2.16
CA PHE A 118 -1.90 -8.24 -3.13
C PHE A 118 -2.99 -8.15 -4.22
N ASN A 119 -3.48 -6.94 -4.48
CA ASN A 119 -4.47 -6.66 -5.51
C ASN A 119 -3.79 -6.38 -6.85
N SER A 120 -3.71 -7.40 -7.70
CA SER A 120 -3.17 -7.30 -9.06
C SER A 120 -4.16 -6.75 -10.10
N LYS A 121 -5.40 -6.43 -9.72
CA LYS A 121 -6.42 -5.92 -10.66
C LYS A 121 -6.28 -4.42 -10.90
N LEU A 122 -6.12 -4.05 -12.16
CA LEU A 122 -6.22 -2.67 -12.60
C LEU A 122 -7.64 -2.15 -12.38
N SER A 123 -7.78 -0.93 -11.86
CA SER A 123 -9.06 -0.23 -11.81
C SER A 123 -9.51 0.22 -13.20
N ASP A 124 -10.78 0.57 -13.37
CA ASP A 124 -11.30 1.03 -14.65
C ASP A 124 -10.54 2.26 -15.17
N ARG A 125 -10.21 3.19 -14.28
CA ARG A 125 -9.41 4.38 -14.63
C ARG A 125 -7.97 4.05 -14.99
N GLN A 126 -7.37 3.07 -14.31
CA GLN A 126 -6.06 2.55 -14.68
C GLN A 126 -6.11 1.90 -16.06
N LEU A 127 -7.10 1.05 -16.33
CA LEU A 127 -7.30 0.42 -17.63
C LEU A 127 -7.46 1.45 -18.74
N GLU A 128 -8.21 2.53 -18.50
CA GLU A 128 -8.38 3.63 -19.46
C GLU A 128 -7.06 4.34 -19.79
N VAL A 129 -6.29 4.73 -18.76
CA VAL A 129 -4.95 5.33 -18.94
C VAL A 129 -4.02 4.37 -19.68
N MET A 130 -3.99 3.11 -19.25
CA MET A 130 -3.10 2.09 -19.82
C MET A 130 -3.49 1.73 -21.26
N ARG A 131 -4.77 1.81 -21.62
CA ARG A 131 -5.26 1.62 -23.00
C ARG A 131 -4.77 2.74 -23.93
N LEU A 132 -4.93 3.99 -23.52
CA LEU A 132 -4.44 5.13 -24.31
C LEU A 132 -2.92 5.08 -24.48
N LEU A 133 -2.19 4.68 -23.43
CA LEU A 133 -0.76 4.46 -23.50
C LEU A 133 -0.41 3.35 -24.49
N TYR A 134 -1.15 2.24 -24.47
CA TYR A 134 -0.99 1.13 -25.43
C TYR A 134 -1.29 1.55 -26.88
N GLU A 135 -2.22 2.49 -27.09
CA GLU A 135 -2.54 3.11 -28.38
C GLU A 135 -1.47 4.13 -28.85
N GLY A 136 -0.40 4.33 -28.08
CA GLY A 136 0.72 5.19 -28.44
C GLY A 136 0.56 6.66 -28.04
N LYS A 137 -0.38 7.00 -27.15
CA LYS A 137 -0.53 8.35 -26.60
C LYS A 137 0.55 8.65 -25.57
N SER A 138 1.08 9.86 -25.62
CA SER A 138 1.95 10.42 -24.59
C SER A 138 1.17 10.75 -23.31
N ASP A 139 1.87 10.84 -22.17
CA ASP A 139 1.23 11.13 -20.89
C ASP A 139 0.48 12.49 -20.89
N SER A 140 0.98 13.47 -21.63
CA SER A 140 0.32 14.77 -21.80
C SER A 140 -0.96 14.65 -22.63
N GLU A 141 -0.94 13.91 -23.74
CA GLU A 141 -2.16 13.67 -24.53
C GLU A 141 -3.21 12.89 -23.72
N ILE A 142 -2.77 11.96 -22.87
CA ILE A 142 -3.67 11.23 -21.97
C ILE A 142 -4.27 12.19 -20.94
N ALA A 143 -3.45 13.03 -20.32
CA ALA A 143 -3.88 14.02 -19.34
C ALA A 143 -4.96 14.96 -19.93
N ASP A 144 -4.72 15.48 -21.13
CA ASP A 144 -5.64 16.35 -21.86
C ASP A 144 -6.94 15.61 -22.21
N LYS A 145 -6.83 14.40 -22.79
CA LYS A 145 -7.99 13.61 -23.23
C LYS A 145 -8.88 13.20 -22.05
N LEU A 146 -8.27 12.94 -20.90
CA LEU A 146 -8.96 12.44 -19.71
C LEU A 146 -9.30 13.54 -18.69
N PHE A 147 -8.99 14.80 -19.00
CA PHE A 147 -9.20 15.97 -18.13
C PHE A 147 -8.63 15.80 -16.72
N ILE A 148 -7.41 15.26 -16.61
CA ILE A 148 -6.70 15.07 -15.34
C ILE A 148 -5.27 15.60 -15.43
N SER A 149 -4.64 15.84 -14.28
CA SER A 149 -3.25 16.31 -14.28
C SER A 149 -2.27 15.26 -14.82
N LEU A 150 -1.18 15.70 -15.42
CA LEU A 150 -0.06 14.84 -15.83
C LEU A 150 0.45 13.97 -14.66
N ASN A 151 0.47 14.53 -13.45
CA ASN A 151 0.86 13.80 -12.25
C ASN A 151 -0.13 12.66 -11.93
N THR A 152 -1.42 12.87 -12.14
CA THR A 152 -2.45 11.84 -11.97
C THR A 152 -2.26 10.70 -12.97
N VAL A 153 -1.94 11.00 -14.24
CA VAL A 153 -1.60 9.99 -15.26
C VAL A 153 -0.37 9.19 -14.83
N ASN A 154 0.70 9.87 -14.41
CA ASN A 154 1.93 9.22 -13.94
C ASN A 154 1.68 8.29 -12.75
N ASN A 155 0.84 8.70 -11.80
CA ASN A 155 0.44 7.88 -10.66
C ASN A 155 -0.37 6.65 -11.10
N HIS A 156 -1.33 6.82 -12.02
CA HIS A 156 -2.07 5.68 -12.58
C HIS A 156 -1.14 4.69 -13.27
N ARG A 157 -0.16 5.16 -14.06
CA ARG A 157 0.83 4.30 -14.73
C ARG A 157 1.71 3.57 -13.73
N LYS A 158 2.30 4.29 -12.76
CA LYS A 158 3.16 3.71 -11.72
C LYS A 158 2.44 2.62 -10.93
N ASN A 159 1.21 2.88 -10.50
CA ASN A 159 0.42 1.90 -9.76
C ASN A 159 0.01 0.73 -10.65
N SER A 160 -0.35 0.98 -11.92
CA SER A 160 -0.68 -0.08 -12.87
C SER A 160 0.50 -1.02 -13.10
N PHE A 161 1.69 -0.46 -13.31
CA PHE A 161 2.93 -1.22 -13.48
C PHE A 161 3.20 -2.11 -12.28
N ARG A 162 3.09 -1.56 -11.07
CA ARG A 162 3.23 -2.33 -9.83
C ARG A 162 2.19 -3.45 -9.72
N LYS A 163 0.93 -3.20 -10.09
CA LYS A 163 -0.14 -4.22 -10.03
C LYS A 163 0.08 -5.40 -10.97
N VAL A 164 0.61 -5.15 -12.16
CA VAL A 164 0.86 -6.19 -13.17
C VAL A 164 2.28 -6.75 -13.11
N GLY A 165 3.12 -6.28 -12.18
CA GLY A 165 4.49 -6.78 -11.99
C GLY A 165 5.44 -6.42 -13.12
N VAL A 166 5.28 -5.25 -13.72
CA VAL A 166 6.20 -4.71 -14.74
C VAL A 166 6.89 -3.45 -14.25
N HIS A 167 8.08 -3.17 -14.78
CA HIS A 167 8.92 -2.07 -14.33
C HIS A 167 9.17 -1.02 -15.42
N SER A 168 8.73 -1.28 -16.65
CA SER A 168 8.96 -0.39 -17.78
C SER A 168 7.82 -0.44 -18.79
N PHE A 169 7.71 0.61 -19.61
CA PHE A 169 6.73 0.65 -20.69
C PHE A 169 6.92 -0.49 -21.72
N PRO A 170 8.15 -0.84 -22.16
CA PRO A 170 8.36 -2.01 -23.01
C PRO A 170 7.90 -3.33 -22.37
N GLU A 171 8.11 -3.52 -21.06
CA GLU A 171 7.58 -4.68 -20.34
C GLU A 171 6.05 -4.68 -20.32
N PHE A 172 5.44 -3.52 -20.05
CA PHE A 172 3.99 -3.37 -20.11
C PHE A 172 3.41 -3.72 -21.48
N MET A 173 4.04 -3.26 -22.57
CA MET A 173 3.60 -3.59 -23.93
C MET A 173 3.63 -5.11 -24.18
N ARG A 174 4.71 -5.79 -23.76
CA ARG A 174 4.79 -7.25 -23.84
C ARG A 174 3.70 -7.93 -23.01
N TYR A 175 3.51 -7.48 -21.77
CA TYR A 175 2.46 -7.98 -20.87
C TYR A 175 1.06 -7.83 -21.50
N ALA A 176 0.73 -6.64 -22.01
CA ALA A 176 -0.57 -6.35 -22.60
C ALA A 176 -0.84 -7.21 -23.85
N MET A 177 0.18 -7.44 -24.68
CA MET A 177 0.08 -8.30 -25.86
C MET A 177 -0.09 -9.78 -25.49
N GLN A 178 0.68 -10.29 -24.53
CA GLN A 178 0.63 -11.69 -24.10
C GLN A 178 -0.68 -12.06 -23.42
N ASN A 179 -1.27 -11.11 -22.67
CA ASN A 179 -2.51 -11.33 -21.94
C ASN A 179 -3.76 -10.87 -22.71
N ASN A 180 -3.61 -10.41 -23.98
CA ASN A 180 -4.70 -9.83 -24.78
C ASN A 180 -5.48 -8.75 -24.02
N LEU A 181 -4.79 -7.90 -23.25
CA LEU A 181 -5.43 -6.98 -22.30
C LEU A 181 -6.37 -5.96 -22.96
N PHE A 182 -6.08 -5.55 -24.20
CA PHE A 182 -6.82 -4.54 -24.96
C PHE A 182 -7.18 -4.96 -26.38
N LYS A 183 -7.06 -6.26 -26.70
CA LYS A 183 -7.49 -6.81 -27.98
C LYS A 183 -8.94 -7.26 -27.94
#